data_AF-A0A314ZKQ8-F1
#
_entry.id   AF-A0A314ZKQ8-F1
#
_cell.length_a   1.000
_cell.length_b   1.000
_cell.length_c   1.000
_cell.angle_alpha   90.00
_cell.angle_beta   90.00
_cell.angle_gamma   90.00
#
_symmetry.space_group_name_H-M   'P 1'
#
loop_
_entity.id
_entity.type
_entity.pdbx_description
1 polymer ?
#
loop_
_entity_poly.entity_id
_entity_poly.type
_entity_poly.pdbx_seq_one_letter_code
_entity_poly.pdbx_strand_id
1 'polypeptide(L)'
;MEENTNDIRKQVCMVQPKAEIDLQFESTKLSTPLGYVSAVALCVATFGTIALMSGFFLKPGATWDDYLADVVPLFGGFISILGVSEIATRVTAARHGVKLSPSFLVPSNWTGCLGVMNNYESLLPNKKALFDIPVARTASAYLTSLVLTVSAFVADGSFNGGDNALYIRPQFFYNNPLLSFIQFVIGPYTDDLGNVLPYAVEGVGVPVDPLAFAGLLGMVVTSLNLLPCGRLEGGRIAQAMFGRGTATLLSFATSLLLGIGGLSGSVLCLAWGLFATFFRGGEEMPAKDEITPLGDDRFAWGCVLGLICFLTLFPNSGGTFSSSFFSAPYFRGDL
;
A
#
# COMPACT_ATOMS: atom_id res chain seq x y z
N MET A 1 -28.15 15.62 -0.46
CA MET A 1 -28.93 16.17 -1.58
C MET A 1 -28.61 17.64 -1.66
N GLU A 2 -27.97 18.06 -2.75
CA GLU A 2 -27.58 19.45 -2.97
C GLU A 2 -28.71 20.17 -3.70
N GLU A 3 -29.29 21.19 -3.07
CA GLU A 3 -30.26 22.06 -3.71
C GLU A 3 -29.56 23.41 -3.98
N ASN A 4 -29.12 23.59 -5.23
CA ASN A 4 -28.55 24.84 -5.70
C ASN A 4 -29.67 25.83 -5.99
N THR A 5 -30.02 26.66 -5.01
CA THR A 5 -30.82 27.86 -5.24
C THR A 5 -30.23 29.02 -4.43
N ASN A 6 -29.63 29.94 -5.17
CA ASN A 6 -29.03 31.21 -4.77
C ASN A 6 -27.71 31.13 -3.99
N ASP A 7 -26.84 32.10 -4.29
CA ASP A 7 -25.40 32.27 -4.00
C ASP A 7 -24.98 32.31 -2.50
N ILE A 8 -25.70 31.58 -1.66
CA ILE A 8 -25.36 31.30 -0.28
C ILE A 8 -25.03 29.81 -0.25
N ARG A 9 -23.76 29.44 -0.10
CA ARG A 9 -23.39 28.05 0.24
C ARG A 9 -24.08 27.69 1.55
N LYS A 10 -25.29 27.12 1.47
CA LYS A 10 -26.04 26.69 2.64
C LYS A 10 -25.29 25.53 3.27
N GLN A 11 -24.62 25.79 4.38
CA GLN A 11 -23.97 24.76 5.17
C GLN A 11 -25.07 23.93 5.83
N VAL A 12 -25.19 22.68 5.40
CA VAL A 12 -26.20 21.76 5.94
C VAL A 12 -25.59 21.08 7.18
N CYS A 13 -26.11 21.41 8.36
CA CYS A 13 -25.81 20.67 9.58
C CYS A 13 -26.75 19.47 9.65
N MET A 14 -26.21 18.27 9.47
CA MET A 14 -27.00 17.04 9.60
C MET A 14 -26.93 16.57 11.05
N VAL A 15 -28.07 16.64 11.74
CA VAL A 15 -28.18 16.17 13.13
C VAL A 15 -28.51 14.68 13.10
N GLN A 16 -27.55 13.85 13.51
CA GLN A 16 -27.77 12.42 13.69
C GLN A 16 -28.08 12.09 15.15
N PRO A 17 -28.99 11.13 15.42
CA PRO A 17 -29.23 10.65 16.77
C PRO A 17 -27.95 10.06 17.36
N LYS A 18 -27.55 10.53 18.54
CA LYS A 18 -26.37 10.00 19.24
C LYS A 18 -26.43 8.48 19.43
N ALA A 19 -27.62 7.94 19.71
CA ALA A 19 -27.83 6.51 19.88
C ALA A 19 -27.51 5.68 18.63
N GLU A 20 -27.78 6.21 17.43
CA GLU A 20 -27.47 5.52 16.17
C GLU A 20 -25.96 5.50 15.91
N ILE A 21 -25.29 6.62 16.19
CA ILE A 21 -23.83 6.73 16.11
C ILE A 21 -23.16 5.78 17.11
N ASP A 22 -23.61 5.78 18.36
CA ASP A 22 -23.06 4.92 19.41
C ASP A 22 -23.25 3.43 19.07
N LEU A 23 -24.42 3.04 18.52
CA LEU A 23 -24.67 1.69 18.03
C LEU A 23 -23.74 1.29 16.88
N GLN A 24 -23.44 2.21 15.96
CA GLN A 24 -22.49 1.95 14.88
C GLN A 24 -21.05 1.79 15.40
N PHE A 25 -20.66 2.56 16.41
CA PHE A 25 -19.37 2.35 17.07
C PHE A 25 -19.33 1.05 17.83
N GLU A 26 -20.40 0.66 18.53
CA GLU A 26 -20.49 -0.63 19.21
C GLU A 26 -20.39 -1.81 18.25
N SER A 27 -21.05 -1.75 17.09
CA SER A 27 -20.97 -2.81 16.08
C SER A 27 -19.60 -2.89 15.39
N THR A 28 -18.90 -1.75 15.31
CA THR A 28 -17.55 -1.66 14.70
C THR A 28 -16.43 -1.84 15.73
N LYS A 29 -16.76 -1.92 17.02
CA LYS A 29 -15.81 -2.00 18.13
C LYS A 29 -15.09 -3.32 18.10
N LEU A 30 -13.78 -3.26 17.89
CA LEU A 30 -12.91 -4.43 17.84
C LEU A 30 -12.01 -4.54 19.07
N SER A 31 -12.13 -3.61 20.03
CA SER A 31 -11.52 -3.70 21.36
C SER A 31 -12.19 -4.77 22.27
N THR A 32 -12.64 -5.89 21.71
CA THR A 32 -13.20 -7.03 22.43
C THR A 32 -12.13 -8.11 22.58
N PRO A 33 -12.22 -9.02 23.56
CA PRO A 33 -11.24 -10.10 23.71
C PRO A 33 -11.12 -10.95 22.43
N LEU A 34 -12.23 -11.22 21.74
CA LEU A 34 -12.22 -11.90 20.43
C LEU A 34 -11.54 -11.07 19.34
N GLY A 35 -11.71 -9.75 19.33
CA GLY A 35 -11.00 -8.85 18.43
C GLY A 35 -9.48 -8.83 18.66
N TYR A 36 -9.03 -8.92 19.91
CA TYR A 36 -7.59 -9.07 20.20
C TYR A 36 -7.07 -10.45 19.76
N VAL A 37 -7.84 -11.52 19.96
CA VAL A 37 -7.46 -12.86 19.49
C VAL A 37 -7.35 -12.89 17.96
N SER A 38 -8.30 -12.30 17.23
CA SER A 38 -8.23 -12.22 15.76
C SER A 38 -7.09 -11.31 15.29
N ALA A 39 -6.78 -10.22 16.00
CA ALA A 39 -5.62 -9.37 15.71
C ALA A 39 -4.31 -10.15 15.85
N VAL A 40 -4.16 -10.93 16.92
CA VAL A 40 -2.98 -11.78 17.14
C VAL A 40 -2.90 -12.88 16.08
N ALA A 41 -4.02 -13.56 15.78
CA ALA A 41 -4.04 -14.59 14.75
C ALA A 41 -3.64 -14.06 13.36
N LEU A 42 -4.16 -12.89 12.99
CA LEU A 42 -3.82 -12.21 11.74
C LEU A 42 -2.38 -11.69 11.72
N CYS A 43 -1.86 -11.23 12.86
CA CYS A 43 -0.45 -10.86 13.03
C CYS A 43 0.46 -12.07 12.77
N VAL A 44 0.16 -13.22 13.41
CA VAL A 44 0.91 -14.47 13.20
C VAL A 44 0.81 -14.94 11.75
N ALA A 45 -0.38 -14.89 11.15
CA ALA A 45 -0.57 -15.23 9.74
C ALA A 45 0.21 -14.30 8.80
N THR A 46 0.29 -13.00 9.12
CA THR A 46 1.07 -12.03 8.35
C THR A 46 2.56 -12.31 8.45
N PHE A 47 3.06 -12.61 9.65
CA PHE A 47 4.46 -13.01 9.80
C PHE A 47 4.78 -14.31 9.07
N GLY A 48 3.86 -15.28 9.11
CA GLY A 48 3.98 -16.52 8.33
C GLY A 48 4.02 -16.26 6.82
N THR A 49 3.15 -15.38 6.30
CA THR A 49 3.13 -15.06 4.85
C THR A 49 4.33 -14.24 4.40
N ILE A 50 4.85 -13.31 5.22
CA ILE A 50 6.12 -12.63 4.93
C ILE A 50 7.27 -13.64 4.90
N ALA A 51 7.35 -14.56 5.86
CA ALA A 51 8.40 -15.58 5.91
C ALA A 51 8.31 -16.56 4.71
N LEU A 52 7.09 -17.00 4.35
CA LEU A 52 6.86 -17.86 3.20
C LEU A 52 7.21 -17.16 1.88
N MET A 53 6.82 -15.89 1.74
CA MET A 53 7.15 -15.10 0.56
C MET A 53 8.67 -14.89 0.45
N SER A 54 9.32 -14.56 1.56
CA SER A 54 10.79 -14.41 1.61
C SER A 54 11.49 -15.70 1.19
N GLY A 55 10.99 -16.85 1.66
CA GLY A 55 11.52 -18.17 1.28
C GLY A 55 11.34 -18.52 -0.20
N PHE A 56 10.37 -17.92 -0.90
CA PHE A 56 10.17 -18.15 -2.34
C PHE A 56 11.31 -17.60 -3.21
N PHE A 57 12.05 -16.61 -2.70
CA PHE A 57 13.13 -15.94 -3.42
C PHE A 57 14.53 -16.47 -3.06
N LEU A 58 14.62 -17.50 -2.22
CA LEU A 58 15.88 -18.17 -1.91
C LEU A 58 16.39 -19.00 -3.09
N LYS A 59 17.71 -19.14 -3.17
CA LYS A 59 18.40 -19.96 -4.17
C LYS A 59 18.02 -21.45 -4.04
N PRO A 60 17.91 -22.21 -5.16
CA PRO A 60 17.70 -23.65 -5.08
C PRO A 60 18.84 -24.33 -4.29
N GLY A 61 18.49 -25.09 -3.24
CA GLY A 61 19.46 -25.77 -2.36
C GLY A 61 20.00 -24.91 -1.20
N ALA A 62 19.35 -23.77 -0.89
CA ALA A 62 19.70 -22.92 0.23
C ALA A 62 19.79 -23.69 1.57
N THR A 63 20.85 -23.40 2.32
CA THR A 63 21.08 -23.91 3.66
C THR A 63 20.31 -23.10 4.70
N TRP A 64 20.28 -23.57 5.96
CA TRP A 64 19.67 -22.82 7.06
C TRP A 64 20.35 -21.46 7.31
N ASP A 65 21.65 -21.35 6.99
CA ASP A 65 22.40 -20.12 7.14
C ASP A 65 21.99 -19.08 6.08
N ASP A 66 21.75 -19.52 4.83
CA ASP A 66 21.23 -18.66 3.76
C ASP A 66 19.80 -18.17 4.07
N TYR A 67 18.99 -19.03 4.69
CA TYR A 67 17.66 -18.63 5.16
C TYR A 67 17.78 -17.51 6.20
N LEU A 68 18.72 -17.58 7.14
CA LEU A 68 18.91 -16.53 8.14
C LEU A 68 19.50 -15.26 7.53
N ALA A 69 20.42 -15.37 6.57
CA ALA A 69 21.06 -14.23 5.94
C ALA A 69 20.10 -13.42 5.06
N ASP A 70 19.20 -14.07 4.31
CA ASP A 70 18.34 -13.39 3.35
C ASP A 70 16.94 -13.08 3.91
N VAL A 71 16.34 -14.00 4.68
CA VAL A 71 14.97 -13.87 5.17
C VAL A 71 14.89 -12.90 6.36
N VAL A 72 15.89 -12.90 7.24
CA VAL A 72 15.85 -12.06 8.45
C VAL A 72 15.90 -10.56 8.11
N PRO A 73 16.78 -10.07 7.21
CA PRO A 73 16.76 -8.67 6.82
C PRO A 73 15.48 -8.26 6.10
N LEU A 74 14.97 -9.09 5.20
CA LEU A 74 13.71 -8.85 4.50
C LEU A 74 12.53 -8.78 5.48
N PHE A 75 12.41 -9.76 6.38
CA PHE A 75 11.39 -9.79 7.43
C PHE A 75 11.51 -8.60 8.40
N GLY A 76 12.73 -8.29 8.84
CA GLY A 76 13.03 -7.15 9.70
C GLY A 76 12.66 -5.82 9.05
N GLY A 77 12.92 -5.69 7.74
CA GLY A 77 12.49 -4.55 6.93
C GLY A 77 10.98 -4.35 6.99
N PHE A 78 10.18 -5.39 6.69
CA PHE A 78 8.72 -5.30 6.77
C PHE A 78 8.22 -4.98 8.18
N ILE A 79 8.74 -5.64 9.22
CA ILE A 79 8.38 -5.37 10.62
C ILE A 79 8.64 -3.90 10.96
N SER A 80 9.79 -3.36 10.55
CA SER A 80 10.15 -1.98 10.85
C SER A 80 9.22 -0.97 10.15
N ILE A 81 8.88 -1.20 8.87
CA ILE A 81 7.94 -0.35 8.12
C ILE A 81 6.54 -0.36 8.76
N LEU A 82 6.03 -1.56 9.08
CA LEU A 82 4.72 -1.73 9.71
C LEU A 82 4.68 -1.18 11.14
N GLY A 83 5.76 -1.38 11.90
CA GLY A 83 5.90 -0.89 13.28
C GLY A 83 5.96 0.63 13.34
N VAL A 84 6.83 1.26 12.56
CA VAL A 84 6.98 2.73 12.56
C VAL A 84 5.70 3.42 12.09
N SER A 85 5.06 2.90 11.04
CA SER A 85 3.83 3.47 10.50
C SER A 85 2.66 3.37 11.49
N GLU A 86 2.53 2.24 12.20
CA GLU A 86 1.49 2.09 13.21
C GLU A 86 1.73 2.97 14.44
N ILE A 87 2.99 3.12 14.88
CA ILE A 87 3.35 4.04 15.97
C ILE A 87 3.01 5.48 15.59
N ALA A 88 3.41 5.92 14.38
CA ALA A 88 3.12 7.28 13.89
C ALA A 88 1.61 7.54 13.82
N THR A 89 0.84 6.54 13.39
CA THR A 89 -0.63 6.62 13.37
C THR A 89 -1.20 6.77 14.78
N ARG A 90 -0.79 5.91 15.72
CA ARG A 90 -1.31 5.96 17.09
C ARG A 90 -0.96 7.26 17.81
N VAL A 91 0.26 7.77 17.62
CA VAL A 91 0.68 9.06 18.17
C VAL A 91 -0.16 10.20 17.59
N THR A 92 -0.41 10.19 16.28
CA THR A 92 -1.21 11.23 15.61
C THR A 92 -2.69 11.16 16.01
N ALA A 93 -3.25 9.97 16.12
CA ALA A 93 -4.62 9.78 16.60
C ALA A 93 -4.77 10.22 18.07
N ALA A 94 -3.79 9.91 18.93
CA ALA A 94 -3.79 10.36 20.32
C ALA A 94 -3.74 11.89 20.43
N ARG A 95 -2.96 12.58 19.57
CA ARG A 95 -2.93 14.05 19.49
C ARG A 95 -4.28 14.66 19.11
N HIS A 96 -5.03 13.99 18.25
CA HIS A 96 -6.39 14.40 17.86
C HIS A 96 -7.49 13.87 18.81
N GLY A 97 -7.14 13.15 19.87
CA GLY A 97 -8.11 12.59 20.83
C GLY A 97 -8.99 11.47 20.25
N VAL A 98 -8.53 10.79 19.19
CA VAL A 98 -9.26 9.75 18.47
C VAL A 98 -8.84 8.37 18.99
N LYS A 99 -9.81 7.53 19.35
CA LYS A 99 -9.59 6.14 19.75
C LYS A 99 -9.53 5.25 18.51
N LEU A 100 -8.45 4.48 18.42
CA LEU A 100 -8.24 3.48 17.37
C LEU A 100 -8.42 2.07 17.94
N SER A 101 -8.97 1.18 17.11
CA SER A 101 -9.01 -0.26 17.38
C SER A 101 -7.60 -0.87 17.44
N PRO A 102 -7.45 -2.12 17.94
CA PRO A 102 -6.23 -2.90 17.72
C PRO A 102 -5.86 -2.96 16.22
N SER A 103 -4.57 -3.12 15.95
CA SER A 103 -4.03 -3.20 14.60
C SER A 103 -4.25 -4.60 14.04
N PHE A 104 -4.94 -4.70 12.90
CA PHE A 104 -5.09 -5.94 12.18
C PHE A 104 -4.14 -5.93 10.98
N LEU A 105 -3.12 -6.77 11.03
CA LEU A 105 -2.20 -6.98 9.92
C LEU A 105 -2.85 -7.93 8.92
N VAL A 106 -2.95 -7.55 7.65
CA VAL A 106 -3.60 -8.42 6.65
C VAL A 106 -2.56 -9.21 5.86
N PRO A 107 -2.59 -10.56 5.95
CA PRO A 107 -1.64 -11.41 5.26
C PRO A 107 -1.87 -11.38 3.74
N SER A 108 -0.78 -11.46 2.98
CA SER A 108 -0.80 -11.54 1.52
C SER A 108 0.24 -12.53 1.02
N ASN A 109 -0.17 -13.48 0.19
CA ASN A 109 0.78 -14.38 -0.46
C ASN A 109 1.61 -13.69 -1.54
N TRP A 110 1.24 -12.47 -1.99
CA TRP A 110 1.93 -11.78 -3.10
C TRP A 110 2.84 -10.64 -2.64
N THR A 111 2.52 -9.98 -1.55
CA THR A 111 3.32 -8.84 -1.03
C THR A 111 3.82 -9.08 0.40
N GLY A 112 3.56 -10.28 0.96
CA GLY A 112 3.75 -10.59 2.38
C GLY A 112 2.65 -9.97 3.25
N CYS A 113 2.43 -8.67 3.15
CA CYS A 113 1.39 -7.94 3.87
C CYS A 113 0.63 -6.99 2.93
N LEU A 114 -0.69 -6.89 3.08
CA LEU A 114 -1.50 -5.85 2.40
C LEU A 114 -1.48 -4.52 3.15
N GLY A 115 -1.11 -4.54 4.43
CA GLY A 115 -1.03 -3.36 5.28
C GLY A 115 -1.67 -3.57 6.64
N VAL A 116 -1.75 -2.47 7.39
CA VAL A 116 -2.30 -2.42 8.74
C VAL A 116 -3.68 -1.80 8.71
N MET A 117 -4.62 -2.46 9.36
CA MET A 117 -6.00 -2.05 9.47
C MET A 117 -6.32 -1.60 10.89
N ASN A 118 -6.86 -0.39 11.02
CA ASN A 118 -7.48 0.08 12.25
C ASN A 118 -8.82 0.73 11.92
N ASN A 119 -9.79 0.47 12.78
CA ASN A 119 -11.08 1.15 12.79
C ASN A 119 -11.05 2.30 13.79
N TYR A 120 -11.77 3.38 13.47
CA TYR A 120 -12.03 4.44 14.41
C TYR A 120 -13.14 3.98 15.38
N GLU A 121 -12.84 3.98 16.68
CA GLU A 121 -13.80 3.63 17.75
C GLU A 121 -14.40 4.88 18.40
N SER A 122 -14.12 6.05 17.85
CA SER A 122 -14.67 7.33 18.27
C SER A 122 -14.88 8.24 17.08
N LEU A 123 -15.85 9.16 17.20
CA LEU A 123 -16.07 10.22 16.22
C LEU A 123 -14.81 11.05 15.99
N LEU A 124 -14.51 11.30 14.71
CA LEU A 124 -13.45 12.21 14.31
C LEU A 124 -13.87 13.65 14.67
N PRO A 125 -13.00 14.45 15.32
CA PRO A 125 -13.35 15.80 15.72
C PRO A 125 -13.57 16.71 14.51
N ASN A 126 -12.64 16.70 13.55
CA ASN A 126 -12.64 17.62 12.42
C ASN A 126 -12.15 16.91 11.14
N LYS A 127 -12.46 17.45 9.96
CA LYS A 127 -11.84 17.04 8.67
C LYS A 127 -10.31 16.97 8.71
N LYS A 128 -9.66 17.84 9.49
CA LYS A 128 -8.20 17.82 9.68
C LYS A 128 -7.71 16.51 10.29
N ALA A 129 -8.44 15.93 11.25
CA ALA A 129 -8.08 14.63 11.83
C ALA A 129 -8.27 13.49 10.82
N LEU A 130 -9.31 13.58 9.97
CA LEU A 130 -9.54 12.62 8.88
C LEU A 130 -8.39 12.61 7.85
N PHE A 131 -7.70 13.74 7.68
CA PHE A 131 -6.53 13.87 6.79
C PHE A 131 -5.20 13.56 7.48
N ASP A 132 -4.95 14.15 8.66
CA ASP A 132 -3.64 14.09 9.31
C ASP A 132 -3.28 12.65 9.74
N ILE A 133 -4.26 11.84 10.18
CA ILE A 133 -4.03 10.45 10.62
C ILE A 133 -3.53 9.55 9.46
N PRO A 134 -4.23 9.45 8.32
CA PRO A 134 -3.76 8.64 7.21
C PRO A 134 -2.47 9.17 6.58
N VAL A 135 -2.32 10.49 6.49
CA VAL A 135 -1.08 11.11 5.98
C VAL A 135 0.12 10.75 6.86
N ALA A 136 -0.02 10.77 8.19
CA ALA A 136 1.05 10.38 9.10
C ALA A 136 1.45 8.91 8.92
N ARG A 137 0.49 8.00 8.72
CA ARG A 137 0.77 6.58 8.45
C ARG A 137 1.53 6.42 7.14
N THR A 138 0.99 6.97 6.06
CA THR A 138 1.56 6.85 4.72
C THR A 138 2.95 7.48 4.65
N ALA A 139 3.12 8.72 5.15
CA ALA A 139 4.40 9.42 5.11
C ALA A 139 5.50 8.69 5.90
N SER A 140 5.17 8.17 7.09
CA SER A 140 6.14 7.42 7.90
C SER A 140 6.49 6.06 7.28
N ALA A 141 5.53 5.36 6.66
CA ALA A 141 5.78 4.12 5.93
C ALA A 141 6.68 4.35 4.71
N TYR A 142 6.39 5.37 3.89
CA TYR A 142 7.24 5.72 2.73
C TYR A 142 8.64 6.14 3.16
N LEU A 143 8.76 7.02 4.16
CA LEU A 143 10.05 7.50 4.62
C LEU A 143 10.90 6.35 5.17
N THR A 144 10.30 5.47 5.98
CA THR A 144 10.99 4.28 6.49
C THR A 144 11.42 3.37 5.35
N SER A 145 10.52 3.11 4.39
CA SER A 145 10.82 2.29 3.22
C SER A 145 11.97 2.86 2.39
N LEU A 146 11.98 4.18 2.15
CA LEU A 146 13.05 4.87 1.43
C LEU A 146 14.37 4.80 2.18
N VAL A 147 14.36 5.07 3.50
CA VAL A 147 15.56 4.99 4.34
C VAL A 147 16.15 3.58 4.30
N LEU A 148 15.32 2.55 4.40
CA LEU A 148 15.78 1.16 4.30
C LEU A 148 16.40 0.87 2.94
N THR A 149 15.72 1.24 1.85
CA THR A 149 16.23 1.05 0.49
C THR A 149 17.58 1.76 0.27
N VAL A 150 17.70 3.02 0.68
CA VAL A 150 18.95 3.78 0.55
C VAL A 150 20.03 3.21 1.46
N SER A 151 19.70 2.83 2.70
CA SER A 151 20.67 2.25 3.64
C SER A 151 21.22 0.92 3.15
N ALA A 152 20.38 0.10 2.52
CA ALA A 152 20.76 -1.16 1.92
C ALA A 152 21.75 -0.94 0.76
N PHE A 153 21.43 -0.06 -0.18
CA PHE A 153 22.31 0.25 -1.30
C PHE A 153 23.66 0.86 -0.87
N VAL A 154 23.66 1.67 0.20
CA VAL A 154 24.89 2.25 0.75
C VAL A 154 25.73 1.20 1.50
N ALA A 155 25.08 0.32 2.26
CA ALA A 155 25.76 -0.72 3.04
C ALA A 155 26.40 -1.78 2.15
N ASP A 156 25.70 -2.18 1.08
CA ASP A 156 26.18 -3.19 0.14
C ASP A 156 27.14 -2.62 -0.92
N GLY A 157 27.12 -1.29 -1.13
CA GLY A 157 27.98 -0.60 -2.11
C GLY A 157 27.67 -0.97 -3.57
N SER A 158 26.58 -1.73 -3.80
CA SER A 158 26.11 -2.23 -5.08
C SER A 158 24.58 -2.33 -5.08
N PHE A 159 24.00 -2.54 -6.25
CA PHE A 159 22.56 -2.81 -6.41
C PHE A 159 22.24 -4.32 -6.37
N ASN A 160 23.27 -5.18 -6.38
CA ASN A 160 23.12 -6.62 -6.58
C ASN A 160 22.99 -7.44 -5.27
N GLY A 161 23.09 -6.85 -4.07
CA GLY A 161 22.97 -7.59 -2.80
C GLY A 161 24.24 -8.34 -2.35
N GLY A 162 25.40 -7.99 -2.91
CA GLY A 162 26.70 -8.52 -2.49
C GLY A 162 26.77 -10.05 -2.42
N ASP A 163 27.25 -10.57 -1.29
CA ASP A 163 27.40 -12.00 -1.02
C ASP A 163 26.06 -12.69 -0.65
N ASN A 164 25.03 -11.93 -0.24
CA ASN A 164 23.72 -12.40 0.23
C ASN A 164 22.59 -11.85 -0.65
N ALA A 165 22.69 -12.13 -1.95
CA ALA A 165 21.76 -11.61 -2.93
C ALA A 165 20.48 -12.45 -3.03
N LEU A 166 19.33 -11.79 -2.92
CA LEU A 166 18.03 -12.38 -3.18
C LEU A 166 17.77 -12.44 -4.68
N TYR A 167 17.34 -13.60 -5.20
CA TYR A 167 17.08 -13.76 -6.64
C TYR A 167 15.60 -13.58 -6.95
N ILE A 168 15.26 -12.44 -7.55
CA ILE A 168 13.89 -12.13 -7.95
C ILE A 168 13.60 -12.72 -9.32
N ARG A 169 12.69 -13.68 -9.33
CA ARG A 169 12.20 -14.35 -10.54
C ARG A 169 11.34 -13.40 -11.41
N PRO A 170 11.55 -13.33 -12.73
CA PRO A 170 10.75 -12.49 -13.64
C PRO A 170 9.25 -12.76 -13.59
N GLN A 171 8.85 -13.99 -13.26
CA GLN A 171 7.43 -14.37 -13.11
C GLN A 171 6.71 -13.55 -12.03
N PHE A 172 7.43 -12.97 -11.06
CA PHE A 172 6.84 -12.11 -10.02
C PHE A 172 6.22 -10.83 -10.61
N PHE A 173 6.83 -10.26 -11.66
CA PHE A 173 6.39 -9.02 -12.30
C PHE A 173 5.42 -9.25 -13.47
N TYR A 174 5.26 -10.49 -13.92
CA TYR A 174 4.49 -10.82 -15.10
C TYR A 174 3.02 -10.36 -14.98
N ASN A 175 2.55 -9.58 -15.96
CA ASN A 175 1.21 -9.01 -16.01
C ASN A 175 0.79 -8.19 -14.78
N ASN A 176 1.73 -7.61 -14.01
CA ASN A 176 1.41 -6.80 -12.83
C ASN A 176 1.84 -5.34 -12.99
N PRO A 177 0.98 -4.46 -13.55
CA PRO A 177 1.35 -3.05 -13.77
C PRO A 177 1.68 -2.31 -12.47
N LEU A 178 1.07 -2.72 -11.34
CA LEU A 178 1.27 -2.12 -10.02
C LEU A 178 2.67 -2.36 -9.43
N LEU A 179 3.44 -3.31 -9.98
CA LEU A 179 4.83 -3.58 -9.59
C LEU A 179 5.86 -2.99 -10.56
N SER A 180 5.39 -2.24 -11.58
CA SER A 180 6.25 -1.64 -12.61
C SER A 180 7.32 -0.72 -12.02
N PHE A 181 7.06 -0.05 -10.89
CA PHE A 181 8.07 0.79 -10.23
C PHE A 181 9.26 -0.02 -9.73
N ILE A 182 8.99 -1.15 -9.10
CA ILE A 182 10.04 -2.03 -8.60
C ILE A 182 10.85 -2.54 -9.78
N GLN A 183 10.18 -2.92 -10.87
CA GLN A 183 10.85 -3.28 -12.11
C GLN A 183 11.68 -2.12 -12.69
N PHE A 184 11.21 -0.87 -12.63
CA PHE A 184 11.96 0.27 -13.11
C PHE A 184 13.22 0.56 -12.27
N VAL A 185 13.10 0.45 -10.94
CA VAL A 185 14.20 0.73 -10.00
C VAL A 185 15.22 -0.40 -9.95
N ILE A 186 14.77 -1.65 -9.98
CA ILE A 186 15.61 -2.85 -9.91
C ILE A 186 16.11 -3.29 -11.29
N GLY A 187 15.49 -2.80 -12.36
CA GLY A 187 15.37 -3.45 -13.65
C GLY A 187 16.55 -4.26 -14.16
N PRO A 188 16.31 -5.49 -14.67
CA PRO A 188 17.31 -6.19 -15.48
C PRO A 188 17.57 -5.39 -16.76
N TYR A 189 18.83 -5.02 -16.97
CA TYR A 189 19.30 -4.39 -18.20
C TYR A 189 19.13 -5.37 -19.38
N THR A 190 18.09 -5.16 -20.19
CA THR A 190 18.26 -5.37 -21.63
C THR A 190 18.72 -4.03 -22.18
N ASP A 191 19.82 -4.00 -22.91
CA ASP A 191 20.12 -2.86 -23.78
C ASP A 191 19.01 -2.72 -24.85
N ASP A 192 18.98 -1.59 -25.57
CA ASP A 192 18.10 -1.38 -26.73
C ASP A 192 18.32 -2.43 -27.86
N LEU A 193 19.31 -3.32 -27.70
CA LEU A 193 19.68 -4.42 -28.59
C LEU A 193 19.20 -5.81 -28.11
N GLY A 194 18.54 -5.90 -26.95
CA GLY A 194 18.01 -7.16 -26.42
C GLY A 194 19.04 -8.11 -25.78
N ASN A 195 20.25 -7.66 -25.50
CA ASN A 195 21.24 -8.45 -24.77
C ASN A 195 21.02 -8.36 -23.26
N VAL A 196 20.93 -9.52 -22.60
CA VAL A 196 20.93 -9.63 -21.14
C VAL A 196 22.36 -9.38 -20.64
N LEU A 197 22.61 -8.24 -19.98
CA LEU A 197 23.91 -7.90 -19.38
C LEU A 197 24.10 -8.60 -18.00
N PRO A 198 25.34 -8.69 -17.46
CA PRO A 198 26.00 -9.93 -16.98
C PRO A 198 25.57 -10.50 -15.61
N TYR A 199 24.52 -9.97 -14.96
CA TYR A 199 24.15 -10.35 -13.58
C TYR A 199 22.81 -11.08 -13.44
N ALA A 200 21.95 -11.07 -14.47
CA ALA A 200 20.79 -11.94 -14.49
C ALA A 200 21.28 -13.36 -14.78
N VAL A 201 21.27 -14.22 -13.76
CA VAL A 201 21.67 -15.60 -13.94
C VAL A 201 20.48 -16.36 -14.50
N GLU A 202 20.67 -16.95 -15.68
CA GLU A 202 19.66 -17.69 -16.41
C GLU A 202 19.06 -18.80 -15.51
N GLY A 203 17.73 -18.82 -15.38
CA GLY A 203 17.01 -19.78 -14.53
C GLY A 203 16.87 -19.43 -13.05
N VAL A 204 17.54 -18.38 -12.52
CA VAL A 204 17.38 -17.97 -11.10
C VAL A 204 16.82 -16.55 -10.94
N GLY A 205 17.16 -15.59 -11.80
CA GLY A 205 16.57 -14.24 -11.77
C GLY A 205 17.57 -13.11 -11.50
N VAL A 206 17.05 -11.97 -11.05
CA VAL A 206 17.82 -10.75 -10.80
C VAL A 206 18.27 -10.69 -9.34
N PRO A 207 19.59 -10.55 -9.06
CA PRO A 207 20.10 -10.44 -7.70
C PRO A 207 19.80 -9.05 -7.13
N VAL A 208 19.24 -9.00 -5.92
CA VAL A 208 18.87 -7.76 -5.22
C VAL A 208 19.14 -7.92 -3.73
N ASP A 209 19.55 -6.83 -3.08
CA ASP A 209 19.63 -6.79 -1.63
C ASP A 209 18.23 -7.05 -0.96
N PRO A 210 18.12 -8.00 -0.02
CA PRO A 210 16.84 -8.33 0.62
C PRO A 210 16.19 -7.15 1.35
N LEU A 211 16.98 -6.29 1.98
CA LEU A 211 16.48 -5.11 2.71
C LEU A 211 16.02 -4.02 1.73
N ALA A 212 16.74 -3.82 0.63
CA ALA A 212 16.33 -2.91 -0.43
C ALA A 212 14.99 -3.32 -1.05
N PHE A 213 14.83 -4.62 -1.31
CA PHE A 213 13.60 -5.19 -1.84
C PHE A 213 12.42 -5.03 -0.85
N ALA A 214 12.67 -5.19 0.45
CA ALA A 214 11.68 -4.94 1.50
C ALA A 214 11.15 -3.49 1.44
N GLY A 215 12.05 -2.51 1.30
CA GLY A 215 11.68 -1.10 1.18
C GLY A 215 10.93 -0.81 -0.12
N LEU A 216 11.35 -1.37 -1.25
CA LEU A 216 10.67 -1.21 -2.54
C LEU A 216 9.25 -1.78 -2.52
N LEU A 217 9.07 -2.99 -1.97
CA LEU A 217 7.74 -3.56 -1.76
C LEU A 217 6.91 -2.74 -0.75
N GLY A 218 7.53 -2.26 0.32
CA GLY A 218 6.90 -1.38 1.30
C GLY A 218 6.32 -0.11 0.67
N MET A 219 7.05 0.51 -0.25
CA MET A 219 6.55 1.66 -1.02
C MET A 219 5.36 1.30 -1.89
N VAL A 220 5.38 0.15 -2.58
CA VAL A 220 4.22 -0.29 -3.38
C VAL A 220 3.01 -0.57 -2.50
N VAL A 221 3.16 -1.33 -1.41
CA VAL A 221 2.05 -1.62 -0.48
C VAL A 221 1.48 -0.32 0.11
N THR A 222 2.33 0.65 0.43
CA THR A 222 1.90 1.96 0.91
C THR A 222 1.13 2.73 -0.17
N SER A 223 1.59 2.68 -1.43
CA SER A 223 0.91 3.28 -2.58
C SER A 223 -0.46 2.66 -2.83
N LEU A 224 -0.57 1.34 -2.73
CA LEU A 224 -1.85 0.63 -2.90
C LEU A 224 -2.88 1.06 -1.85
N ASN A 225 -2.44 1.28 -0.62
CA ASN A 225 -3.28 1.82 0.46
C ASN A 225 -3.60 3.32 0.27
N LEU A 226 -2.85 4.02 -0.57
CA LEU A 226 -3.04 5.43 -0.93
C LEU A 226 -3.97 5.62 -2.14
N LEU A 227 -4.43 4.52 -2.77
CA LEU A 227 -5.46 4.61 -3.80
C LEU A 227 -6.75 5.19 -3.20
N PRO A 228 -7.43 6.12 -3.91
CA PRO A 228 -8.63 6.77 -3.41
C PRO A 228 -9.84 5.84 -3.48
N CYS A 229 -9.88 4.81 -2.63
CA CYS A 229 -10.90 3.76 -2.62
C CYS A 229 -11.41 3.45 -1.20
N GLY A 230 -12.67 3.79 -0.93
CA GLY A 230 -13.40 3.43 0.28
C GLY A 230 -12.70 3.88 1.56
N ARG A 231 -12.59 2.98 2.54
CA ARG A 231 -11.95 3.19 3.85
C ARG A 231 -10.44 2.92 3.84
N LEU A 232 -9.82 2.92 2.66
CA LEU A 232 -8.35 2.99 2.55
C LEU A 232 -7.88 4.39 2.95
N GLU A 233 -6.58 4.51 3.21
CA GLU A 233 -5.97 5.77 3.64
C GLU A 233 -6.11 6.84 2.54
N GLY A 234 -5.94 6.46 1.27
CA GLY A 234 -6.20 7.34 0.13
C GLY A 234 -7.67 7.76 -0.01
N GLY A 235 -8.62 6.88 0.32
CA GLY A 235 -10.05 7.20 0.31
C GLY A 235 -10.43 8.21 1.39
N ARG A 236 -9.87 8.06 2.60
CA ARG A 236 -10.03 9.03 3.71
C ARG A 236 -9.43 10.40 3.37
N ILE A 237 -8.25 10.41 2.74
CA ILE A 237 -7.60 11.63 2.24
C ILE A 237 -8.48 12.30 1.18
N ALA A 238 -8.96 11.54 0.19
CA ALA A 238 -9.85 12.06 -0.86
C ALA A 238 -11.16 12.62 -0.28
N GLN A 239 -11.75 11.94 0.70
CA GLN A 239 -12.95 12.41 1.41
C GLN A 239 -12.70 13.71 2.18
N ALA A 240 -11.53 13.85 2.82
CA ALA A 240 -11.16 15.08 3.51
C ALA A 240 -10.91 16.27 2.57
N MET A 241 -10.33 16.02 1.39
CA MET A 241 -9.97 17.04 0.40
C MET A 241 -11.15 17.48 -0.48
N PHE A 242 -11.85 16.52 -1.08
CA PHE A 242 -12.84 16.78 -2.12
C PHE A 242 -14.28 16.65 -1.61
N GLY A 243 -14.48 16.12 -0.40
CA GLY A 243 -15.79 15.81 0.14
C GLY A 243 -16.27 14.40 -0.20
N ARG A 244 -17.49 14.08 0.23
CA ARG A 244 -18.03 12.71 0.19
C ARG A 244 -18.43 12.24 -1.20
N GLY A 245 -19.21 13.05 -1.92
CA GLY A 245 -19.72 12.67 -3.24
C GLY A 245 -18.60 12.38 -4.24
N THR A 246 -17.59 13.25 -4.27
CA THR A 246 -16.38 13.08 -5.09
C THR A 246 -15.52 11.91 -4.63
N ALA A 247 -15.37 11.67 -3.32
CA ALA A 247 -14.63 10.52 -2.81
C ALA A 247 -15.32 9.18 -3.15
N THR A 248 -16.64 9.13 -3.15
CA THR A 248 -17.40 7.95 -3.58
C THR A 248 -17.26 7.72 -5.09
N LEU A 249 -17.31 8.79 -5.89
CA LEU A 249 -17.06 8.70 -7.34
C LEU A 249 -15.62 8.21 -7.62
N LEU A 250 -14.63 8.77 -6.93
CA LEU A 250 -13.23 8.35 -7.02
C LEU A 250 -13.06 6.88 -6.62
N SER A 251 -13.70 6.46 -5.53
CA SER A 251 -13.66 5.07 -5.05
C SER A 251 -14.24 4.09 -6.04
N PHE A 252 -15.35 4.46 -6.67
CA PHE A 252 -15.96 3.68 -7.74
C PHE A 252 -15.04 3.61 -8.97
N ALA A 253 -14.49 4.75 -9.39
CA ALA A 253 -13.57 4.83 -10.53
C ALA A 253 -12.30 3.98 -10.32
N THR A 254 -11.67 4.06 -9.15
CA THR A 254 -10.50 3.23 -8.84
C THR A 254 -10.83 1.75 -8.76
N SER A 255 -11.98 1.40 -8.18
CA SER A 255 -12.42 0.00 -8.11
C SER A 255 -12.66 -0.58 -9.51
N LEU A 256 -13.27 0.22 -10.39
CA LEU A 256 -13.49 -0.15 -11.78
C LEU A 256 -12.17 -0.32 -12.54
N LEU A 257 -11.23 0.62 -12.38
CA LEU A 257 -9.89 0.53 -13.00
C LEU A 257 -9.12 -0.70 -12.52
N LEU A 258 -9.15 -1.01 -11.22
CA LEU A 258 -8.55 -2.22 -10.67
C LEU A 258 -9.24 -3.48 -11.21
N GLY A 259 -10.57 -3.47 -11.35
CA GLY A 259 -11.32 -4.55 -11.97
C GLY A 259 -10.92 -4.79 -13.43
N ILE A 260 -10.79 -3.73 -14.22
CA ILE A 260 -10.31 -3.80 -15.62
C ILE A 260 -8.88 -4.33 -15.66
N GLY A 261 -7.99 -3.84 -14.80
CA GLY A 261 -6.62 -4.35 -14.66
C GLY A 261 -6.58 -5.83 -14.28
N GLY A 262 -7.53 -6.28 -13.45
CA GLY A 262 -7.71 -7.68 -13.09
C GLY A 262 -8.13 -8.55 -14.29
N LEU A 263 -9.07 -8.07 -15.10
CA LEU A 263 -9.50 -8.75 -16.34
C LEU A 263 -8.37 -8.81 -17.39
N SER A 264 -7.42 -7.88 -17.35
CA SER A 264 -6.21 -7.90 -18.18
C SER A 264 -5.19 -8.97 -17.77
N GLY A 265 -5.47 -9.76 -16.73
CA GLY A 265 -4.61 -10.85 -16.26
C GLY A 265 -3.72 -10.48 -15.07
N SER A 266 -3.85 -9.29 -14.49
CA SER A 266 -3.13 -8.93 -13.26
C SER A 266 -3.82 -9.50 -12.02
N VAL A 267 -3.21 -10.52 -11.42
CA VAL A 267 -3.70 -11.10 -10.17
C VAL A 267 -3.70 -10.07 -9.05
N LEU A 268 -2.70 -9.18 -9.02
CA LEU A 268 -2.59 -8.15 -7.98
C LEU A 268 -3.70 -7.10 -8.11
N CYS A 269 -3.99 -6.60 -9.32
CA CYS A 269 -5.12 -5.69 -9.54
C CYS A 269 -6.45 -6.34 -9.16
N LEU A 270 -6.65 -7.62 -9.52
CA LEU A 270 -7.87 -8.35 -9.19
C LEU A 270 -8.03 -8.56 -7.68
N ALA A 271 -6.99 -9.09 -7.03
CA ALA A 271 -7.00 -9.35 -5.59
C ALA A 271 -7.18 -8.05 -4.80
N TRP A 272 -6.46 -6.98 -5.18
CA TRP A 272 -6.58 -5.68 -4.54
C TRP A 272 -7.95 -5.03 -4.83
N GLY A 273 -8.47 -5.14 -6.05
CA GLY A 273 -9.81 -4.64 -6.41
C GLY A 273 -10.92 -5.31 -5.61
N LEU A 274 -10.90 -6.65 -5.50
CA LEU A 274 -11.85 -7.40 -4.66
C LEU A 274 -11.71 -7.02 -3.18
N PHE A 275 -10.47 -6.95 -2.69
CA PHE A 275 -10.21 -6.57 -1.31
C PHE A 275 -10.72 -5.15 -0.99
N ALA A 276 -10.39 -4.19 -1.85
CA ALA A 276 -10.77 -2.79 -1.70
C ALA A 276 -12.30 -2.61 -1.76
N THR A 277 -12.99 -3.35 -2.62
CA THR A 277 -14.45 -3.26 -2.78
C THR A 277 -15.22 -3.95 -1.65
N PHE A 278 -14.85 -5.18 -1.27
CA PHE A 278 -15.62 -5.97 -0.31
C PHE A 278 -15.23 -5.72 1.16
N PHE A 279 -13.94 -5.57 1.45
CA PHE A 279 -13.47 -5.41 2.85
C PHE A 279 -13.28 -3.95 3.25
N ARG A 280 -13.03 -3.09 2.26
CA ARG A 280 -12.72 -1.67 2.47
C ARG A 280 -13.72 -0.73 1.78
N GLY A 281 -14.81 -1.26 1.23
CA GLY A 281 -15.85 -0.46 0.60
C GLY A 281 -16.56 0.48 1.57
N GLY A 282 -17.10 1.57 1.03
CA GLY A 282 -17.91 2.56 1.77
C GLY A 282 -17.14 3.79 2.23
N GLU A 283 -17.89 4.82 2.61
CA GLU A 283 -17.37 6.07 3.17
C GLU A 283 -17.03 5.91 4.67
N GLU A 284 -16.06 6.68 5.15
CA GLU A 284 -15.82 6.78 6.59
C GLU A 284 -16.92 7.61 7.27
N MET A 285 -17.18 7.34 8.55
CA MET A 285 -18.20 8.04 9.33
C MET A 285 -17.99 9.57 9.33
N PRO A 286 -19.08 10.35 9.46
CA PRO A 286 -18.99 11.80 9.57
C PRO A 286 -18.01 12.28 10.63
N ALA A 287 -17.16 13.24 10.27
CA ALA A 287 -16.49 14.05 11.29
C ALA A 287 -17.51 15.00 11.94
N LYS A 288 -17.29 15.36 13.22
CA LYS A 288 -18.16 16.31 13.93
C LYS A 288 -18.19 17.67 13.25
N ASP A 289 -17.05 18.10 12.72
CA ASP A 289 -16.92 19.30 11.89
C ASP A 289 -16.39 18.95 10.49
N GLU A 290 -17.31 19.01 9.52
CA GLU A 290 -17.03 18.94 8.09
C GLU A 290 -17.11 20.30 7.39
N ILE A 291 -17.41 21.36 8.11
CA ILE A 291 -17.62 22.70 7.56
C ILE A 291 -16.26 23.41 7.42
N THR A 292 -15.40 23.25 8.43
CA THR A 292 -14.09 23.91 8.44
C THR A 292 -13.20 23.35 7.31
N PRO A 293 -12.65 24.21 6.44
CA PRO A 293 -11.77 23.78 5.36
C PRO A 293 -10.45 23.21 5.91
N LEU A 294 -9.83 22.33 5.11
CA LEU A 294 -8.62 21.60 5.50
C LEU A 294 -7.38 22.52 5.64
N GLY A 295 -7.37 23.63 4.89
CA GLY A 295 -6.24 24.56 4.75
C GLY A 295 -5.34 24.19 3.57
N ASP A 296 -4.77 25.20 2.91
CA ASP A 296 -4.07 25.04 1.63
C ASP A 296 -2.80 24.16 1.75
N ASP A 297 -2.09 24.25 2.89
CA ASP A 297 -0.90 23.42 3.15
C ASP A 297 -1.23 21.92 3.14
N ARG A 298 -2.34 21.53 3.79
CA ARG A 298 -2.77 20.12 3.83
C ARG A 298 -3.23 19.65 2.46
N PHE A 299 -3.89 20.52 1.71
CA PHE A 299 -4.28 20.20 0.35
C PHE A 299 -3.06 19.91 -0.53
N ALA A 300 -2.01 20.73 -0.43
CA ALA A 300 -0.75 20.50 -1.15
C ALA A 300 -0.11 19.15 -0.80
N TRP A 301 -0.05 18.79 0.49
CA TRP A 301 0.45 17.47 0.92
C TRP A 301 -0.39 16.32 0.35
N GLY A 302 -1.71 16.47 0.29
CA GLY A 302 -2.59 15.48 -0.33
C GLY A 302 -2.30 15.29 -1.82
N CYS A 303 -2.05 16.38 -2.56
CA CYS A 303 -1.64 16.31 -3.96
C CYS A 303 -0.26 15.65 -4.14
N VAL A 304 0.71 15.96 -3.28
CA VAL A 304 2.04 15.32 -3.30
C VAL A 304 1.93 13.82 -3.09
N LEU A 305 1.13 13.39 -2.11
CA LEU A 305 0.87 11.97 -1.87
C LEU A 305 0.16 11.29 -3.05
N GLY A 306 -0.84 11.94 -3.63
CA GLY A 306 -1.49 11.44 -4.84
C GLY A 306 -0.52 11.30 -6.02
N LEU A 307 0.40 12.24 -6.18
CA LEU A 307 1.45 12.19 -7.21
C LEU A 307 2.44 11.06 -6.96
N ILE A 308 2.90 10.88 -5.71
CA ILE A 308 3.78 9.77 -5.33
C ILE A 308 3.08 8.43 -5.60
N CYS A 309 1.81 8.29 -5.20
CA CYS A 309 0.98 7.11 -5.48
C CYS A 309 0.96 6.79 -6.99
N PHE A 310 0.69 7.81 -7.81
CA PHE A 310 0.65 7.67 -9.26
C PHE A 310 2.02 7.26 -9.84
N LEU A 311 3.10 7.90 -9.40
CA LEU A 311 4.46 7.58 -9.87
C LEU A 311 4.91 6.18 -9.44
N THR A 312 4.50 5.70 -8.27
CA THR A 312 4.86 4.36 -7.79
C THR A 312 4.00 3.26 -8.40
N LEU A 313 2.73 3.50 -8.70
CA LEU A 313 1.84 2.45 -9.26
C LEU A 313 1.74 2.45 -10.79
N PHE A 314 1.94 3.61 -11.43
CA PHE A 314 1.85 3.77 -12.89
C PHE A 314 3.13 4.32 -13.54
N PRO A 315 4.34 3.86 -13.21
CA PRO A 315 5.48 4.18 -14.04
C PRO A 315 5.38 3.34 -15.33
N ASN A 316 4.92 3.97 -16.41
CA ASN A 316 5.02 3.37 -17.74
C ASN A 316 5.50 4.39 -18.76
N SER A 317 6.82 4.39 -18.98
CA SER A 317 7.43 4.79 -20.26
C SER A 317 8.73 4.03 -20.58
N GLY A 318 9.04 2.91 -19.90
CA GLY A 318 10.29 2.19 -20.17
C GLY A 318 10.53 0.93 -19.33
N GLY A 319 9.51 0.08 -19.14
CA GLY A 319 9.62 -1.16 -18.37
C GLY A 319 9.73 -2.41 -19.25
N THR A 320 10.85 -3.10 -19.13
CA THR A 320 11.46 -4.20 -19.90
C THR A 320 10.71 -5.56 -19.93
N PHE A 321 9.38 -5.59 -19.83
CA PHE A 321 8.58 -6.79 -20.13
C PHE A 321 7.44 -6.38 -21.05
N SER A 322 7.21 -7.14 -22.13
CA SER A 322 6.26 -6.75 -23.16
C SER A 322 4.88 -6.51 -22.57
N SER A 323 4.44 -5.26 -22.60
CA SER A 323 3.01 -4.99 -22.55
C SER A 323 2.49 -5.21 -23.96
N SER A 324 1.47 -6.05 -24.12
CA SER A 324 0.78 -6.28 -25.41
C SER A 324 0.27 -4.99 -26.08
N PHE A 325 0.30 -3.87 -25.35
CA PHE A 325 -0.10 -2.55 -25.81
C PHE A 325 1.03 -1.68 -26.40
N PHE A 326 2.30 -1.89 -26.04
CA PHE A 326 3.39 -1.00 -26.49
C PHE A 326 4.66 -1.69 -26.99
N SER A 327 4.85 -2.99 -26.79
CA SER A 327 5.98 -3.73 -27.37
C SER A 327 5.66 -5.22 -27.53
N ALA A 328 6.15 -5.85 -28.60
CA ALA A 328 5.99 -7.29 -28.80
C ALA A 328 6.87 -8.08 -27.80
N PRO A 329 6.40 -9.24 -27.28
CA PRO A 329 7.21 -10.15 -26.48
C PRO A 329 8.37 -10.72 -27.29
N TYR A 330 9.60 -10.29 -26.97
CA TYR A 330 10.83 -10.81 -27.60
C TYR A 330 11.17 -12.25 -27.16
N PHE A 331 10.51 -12.79 -26.13
CA PHE A 331 10.71 -14.16 -25.64
C PHE A 331 9.73 -15.20 -26.19
N ARG A 332 9.01 -14.91 -27.29
CA ARG A 332 8.55 -16.02 -28.13
C ARG A 332 9.71 -16.36 -29.05
N GLY A 333 10.51 -17.35 -28.63
CA GLY A 333 11.20 -18.17 -29.60
C GLY A 333 10.15 -18.67 -30.59
N ASP A 334 10.34 -18.31 -31.85
CA ASP A 334 9.59 -18.91 -32.94
C ASP A 334 9.75 -20.44 -32.83
N LEU A 335 8.64 -21.10 -32.51
CA LEU A 335 8.36 -22.49 -32.81
C LEU A 335 7.20 -22.49 -33.80
#